data_AF-A0A5T0HPL3-F1
#
_entry.id   AF-A0A5T0HPL3-F1
#
_cell.length_a   1.000
_cell.length_b   1.000
_cell.length_c   1.000
_cell.angle_alpha   90.00
_cell.angle_beta   90.00
_cell.angle_gamma   90.00
#
_symmetry.space_group_name_H-M   'P 1'
#
loop_
_entity.id
_entity.type
_entity.pdbx_description
1 polymer ?
#
loop_
_entity_poly.entity_id
_entity_poly.type
_entity_poly.pdbx_seq_one_letter_code
_entity_poly.pdbx_strand_id
1 'polypeptide(L)'
;QDLAFDEKGNSHSKGFDFGEKFSGEENIDKLKVPAYAGKGEVLTHIAWNDYRIKLEYLFACNSKEVKFYNATEGGARINFTEELSFKECCEKLLTKEKPKFELPKSLTKNRSDKLLVKFKEKIQKDQDNAKRFLNDALALKQILENILSKDFLLPLEFLEKVYQNIENFNHNLDTDEFIQDEVLRGAFAYRGKMIADVLRLHIQDKASFISAYIKAYYEWLLYFIEKLEQKYESLLKV
;
A
#
# COMPACT_ATOMS: atom_id res chain seq x y z
N GLN A 1 2.79 1.86 -23.22
CA GLN A 1 3.69 1.91 -22.05
C GLN A 1 5.02 1.45 -22.58
N ASP A 2 6.03 2.33 -22.66
CA ASP A 2 7.29 1.98 -23.33
C ASP A 2 8.03 0.88 -22.57
N LEU A 3 8.03 0.96 -21.23
CA LEU A 3 8.71 0.02 -20.32
C LEU A 3 10.18 -0.23 -20.71
N ALA A 4 10.77 0.80 -21.31
CA ALA A 4 12.10 0.81 -21.89
C ALA A 4 12.61 2.25 -21.97
N PHE A 5 13.92 2.40 -22.01
CA PHE A 5 14.58 3.65 -22.32
C PHE A 5 14.59 3.89 -23.83
N ASP A 6 14.61 5.15 -24.26
CA ASP A 6 14.89 5.50 -25.65
C ASP A 6 16.37 5.26 -26.02
N GLU A 7 16.72 5.47 -27.29
CA GLU A 7 18.09 5.28 -27.80
C GLU A 7 19.14 6.19 -27.13
N LYS A 8 18.71 7.31 -26.53
CA LYS A 8 19.56 8.25 -25.78
C LYS A 8 19.61 7.93 -24.28
N GLY A 9 18.91 6.88 -23.85
CA GLY A 9 18.78 6.49 -22.46
C GLY A 9 17.80 7.35 -21.66
N ASN A 10 16.93 8.11 -22.32
CA ASN A 10 15.85 8.85 -21.66
C ASN A 10 14.73 7.89 -21.25
N SER A 11 14.07 8.21 -20.14
CA SER A 11 12.94 7.43 -19.61
C SER A 11 11.58 8.08 -19.85
N HIS A 12 11.58 9.38 -20.16
CA HIS A 12 10.37 10.17 -20.33
C HIS A 12 10.37 10.85 -21.70
N SER A 13 9.17 11.22 -22.14
CA SER A 13 8.97 11.90 -23.41
C SER A 13 9.59 13.30 -23.42
N LYS A 14 9.95 13.77 -24.61
CA LYS A 14 10.47 15.12 -24.83
C LYS A 14 9.49 16.17 -24.31
N GLY A 15 10.00 17.10 -23.50
CA GLY A 15 9.21 18.17 -22.88
C GLY A 15 8.43 17.75 -21.63
N PHE A 16 8.73 16.58 -21.05
CA PHE A 16 8.24 16.24 -19.71
C PHE A 16 8.67 17.31 -18.70
N ASP A 17 7.72 17.80 -17.88
CA ASP A 17 7.90 18.97 -17.01
C ASP A 17 9.08 18.85 -16.04
N PHE A 18 9.45 17.62 -15.68
CA PHE A 18 10.57 17.34 -14.77
C PHE A 18 11.85 16.84 -15.48
N GLY A 19 11.90 16.93 -16.81
CA GLY A 19 13.03 16.53 -17.65
C GLY A 19 12.94 15.09 -18.18
N GLU A 20 13.52 14.84 -19.36
CA GLU A 20 13.47 13.54 -20.07
C GLU A 20 14.14 12.38 -19.30
N LYS A 21 14.95 12.71 -18.29
CA LYS A 21 15.64 11.80 -17.38
C LYS A 21 15.24 12.10 -15.95
N PHE A 22 13.97 11.86 -15.65
CA PHE A 22 13.45 12.04 -14.32
C PHE A 22 13.81 10.83 -13.43
N SER A 23 13.90 11.07 -12.12
CA SER A 23 13.97 10.03 -11.09
C SER A 23 15.14 9.02 -11.12
N GLY A 24 16.41 9.46 -11.14
CA GLY A 24 17.55 8.60 -10.69
C GLY A 24 17.78 7.29 -11.46
N GLU A 25 17.01 7.06 -12.52
CA GLU A 25 16.97 5.84 -13.33
C GLU A 25 18.26 5.61 -14.11
N GLU A 26 19.07 6.64 -14.27
CA GLU A 26 20.43 6.53 -14.82
C GLU A 26 21.32 5.60 -13.98
N ASN A 27 21.09 5.53 -12.67
CA ASN A 27 21.87 4.73 -11.72
C ASN A 27 21.28 3.33 -11.46
N ILE A 28 20.21 2.96 -12.16
CA ILE A 28 19.58 1.65 -12.00
C ILE A 28 20.18 0.69 -13.03
N ASP A 29 20.49 -0.53 -12.60
CA ASP A 29 20.97 -1.59 -13.48
C ASP A 29 19.97 -1.85 -14.62
N LYS A 30 20.51 -1.86 -15.84
CA LYS A 30 19.74 -2.04 -17.06
C LYS A 30 19.89 -3.46 -17.58
N LEU A 31 18.80 -4.00 -18.10
CA LEU A 31 18.78 -5.26 -18.83
C LEU A 31 18.17 -5.06 -20.21
N LYS A 32 18.45 -5.99 -21.11
CA LYS A 32 17.87 -6.01 -22.46
C LYS A 32 16.64 -6.90 -22.48
N VAL A 33 15.61 -6.45 -23.18
CA VAL A 33 14.39 -7.21 -23.46
C VAL A 33 14.01 -7.07 -24.93
N PRO A 34 13.26 -8.03 -25.51
CA PRO A 34 12.83 -7.94 -26.90
C PRO A 34 12.10 -6.62 -27.17
N ALA A 35 12.49 -5.94 -28.24
CA ALA A 35 11.85 -4.72 -28.70
C ALA A 35 10.50 -5.01 -29.36
N TYR A 36 9.62 -4.01 -29.42
CA TYR A 36 8.39 -4.02 -30.23
C TYR A 36 8.61 -4.64 -31.62
N ALA A 37 7.60 -5.36 -32.12
CA ALA A 37 7.66 -6.15 -33.36
C ALA A 37 8.68 -7.31 -33.35
N GLY A 38 9.30 -7.59 -32.20
CA GLY A 38 10.35 -8.60 -32.08
C GLY A 38 11.64 -8.21 -32.82
N LYS A 39 11.82 -6.93 -33.15
CA LYS A 39 12.93 -6.43 -33.96
C LYS A 39 14.03 -5.87 -33.06
N GLY A 40 14.90 -6.75 -32.59
CA GLY A 40 16.03 -6.39 -31.74
C GLY A 40 15.66 -6.30 -30.26
N GLU A 41 16.40 -5.49 -29.52
CA GLU A 41 16.29 -5.37 -28.06
C GLU A 41 16.28 -3.91 -27.63
N VAL A 42 15.54 -3.62 -26.56
CA VAL A 42 15.55 -2.32 -25.88
C VAL A 42 16.07 -2.47 -24.45
N LEU A 43 16.62 -1.40 -23.89
CA LEU A 43 17.05 -1.37 -22.50
C LEU A 43 15.87 -1.06 -21.60
N THR A 44 15.76 -1.78 -20.47
CA THR A 44 14.78 -1.56 -19.41
C THR A 44 15.45 -1.78 -18.05
N HIS A 45 14.75 -1.50 -16.96
CA HIS A 45 15.22 -1.82 -15.61
C HIS A 45 14.30 -2.86 -14.94
N ILE A 46 14.77 -3.44 -13.83
CA ILE A 46 14.11 -4.60 -13.19
C ILE A 46 12.64 -4.36 -12.85
N ALA A 47 12.30 -3.20 -12.28
CA ALA A 47 10.91 -2.89 -11.93
C ALA A 47 9.98 -2.71 -13.15
N TRP A 48 10.44 -2.12 -14.26
CA TRP A 48 9.64 -2.06 -15.49
C TRP A 48 9.46 -3.44 -16.11
N ASN A 49 10.49 -4.29 -16.10
CA ASN A 49 10.37 -5.64 -16.63
C ASN A 49 9.47 -6.54 -15.76
N ASP A 50 9.52 -6.41 -14.43
CA ASP A 50 8.59 -7.07 -13.52
C ASP A 50 7.14 -6.63 -13.79
N TYR A 51 6.92 -5.32 -13.95
CA TYR A 51 5.61 -4.80 -14.32
C TYR A 51 5.13 -5.30 -15.69
N ARG A 52 6.03 -5.37 -16.69
CA ARG A 52 5.77 -5.96 -18.01
C ARG A 52 5.26 -7.40 -17.89
N ILE A 53 5.94 -8.24 -17.11
CA ILE A 53 5.58 -9.65 -16.89
C ILE A 53 4.21 -9.77 -16.19
N LYS A 54 3.93 -8.90 -15.21
CA LYS A 54 2.62 -8.87 -14.54
C LYS A 54 1.49 -8.47 -15.49
N LEU A 55 1.73 -7.53 -16.40
CA LEU A 55 0.79 -7.19 -17.47
C LEU A 55 0.58 -8.37 -18.42
N GLU A 56 1.64 -9.06 -18.84
CA GLU A 56 1.54 -10.25 -19.70
C GLU A 56 0.69 -11.35 -19.05
N TYR A 57 0.85 -11.58 -17.74
CA TYR A 57 0.01 -12.52 -16.99
C TYR A 57 -1.47 -12.08 -16.99
N LEU A 58 -1.73 -10.80 -16.70
CA LEU A 58 -3.08 -10.24 -16.76
C LEU A 58 -3.71 -10.43 -18.14
N PHE A 59 -2.97 -10.12 -19.20
CA PHE A 59 -3.46 -10.21 -20.58
C PHE A 59 -3.71 -11.66 -20.99
N ALA A 60 -2.81 -12.59 -20.63
CA ALA A 60 -3.00 -14.01 -20.88
C ALA A 60 -4.30 -14.52 -20.24
N CYS A 61 -4.54 -14.18 -18.97
CA CYS A 61 -5.72 -14.61 -18.23
C CYS A 61 -7.04 -14.03 -18.77
N ASN A 62 -7.01 -12.91 -19.49
CA ASN A 62 -8.20 -12.20 -19.98
C ASN A 62 -8.28 -12.14 -21.53
N SER A 63 -7.45 -12.92 -22.22
CA SER A 63 -7.29 -12.88 -23.68
C SER A 63 -8.53 -13.34 -24.45
N LYS A 64 -9.48 -14.02 -23.78
CA LYS A 64 -10.74 -14.47 -24.38
C LYS A 64 -11.82 -13.38 -24.33
N GLU A 65 -11.79 -12.55 -23.29
CA GLU A 65 -12.79 -11.52 -23.02
C GLU A 65 -12.41 -10.16 -23.56
N VAL A 66 -11.11 -9.85 -23.61
CA VAL A 66 -10.59 -8.52 -23.93
C VAL A 66 -9.44 -8.62 -24.91
N LYS A 67 -9.40 -7.66 -25.83
CA LYS A 67 -8.32 -7.50 -26.79
C LYS A 67 -7.34 -6.44 -26.32
N PHE A 68 -6.08 -6.83 -26.16
CA PHE A 68 -5.00 -5.94 -25.71
C PHE A 68 -4.12 -5.56 -26.90
N TYR A 69 -3.75 -4.28 -26.98
CA TYR A 69 -2.88 -3.76 -28.03
C TYR A 69 -1.60 -3.21 -27.41
N ASN A 70 -0.45 -3.63 -27.92
CA ASN A 70 0.80 -2.92 -27.72
C ASN A 70 0.94 -1.93 -28.87
N ALA A 71 0.96 -0.64 -28.55
CA ALA A 71 1.00 0.45 -29.51
C ALA A 71 2.12 1.45 -29.23
N THR A 72 3.24 0.93 -28.74
CA THR A 72 4.43 1.71 -28.40
C THR A 72 5.63 1.16 -29.16
N GLU A 73 5.85 1.68 -30.37
CA GLU A 73 6.86 1.18 -31.32
C GLU A 73 8.30 1.34 -30.83
N GLY A 74 8.58 2.29 -29.94
CA GLY A 74 9.88 2.48 -29.31
C GLY A 74 10.10 1.67 -28.03
N GLY A 75 9.09 0.90 -27.60
CA GLY A 75 9.07 0.22 -26.31
C GLY A 75 9.45 -1.26 -26.35
N ALA A 76 9.33 -1.89 -25.18
CA ALA A 76 9.46 -3.34 -25.04
C ALA A 76 8.29 -4.07 -25.70
N ARG A 77 8.56 -5.27 -26.21
CA ARG A 77 7.52 -6.22 -26.60
C ARG A 77 6.79 -6.71 -25.37
N ILE A 78 5.47 -6.70 -25.43
CA ILE A 78 4.59 -7.20 -24.38
C ILE A 78 3.79 -8.38 -24.95
N ASN A 79 4.01 -9.58 -24.43
CA ASN A 79 3.31 -10.78 -24.90
C ASN A 79 1.79 -10.72 -24.63
N PHE A 80 1.04 -11.56 -25.34
CA PHE A 80 -0.42 -11.64 -25.25
C PHE A 80 -1.15 -10.33 -25.61
N THR A 81 -0.49 -9.50 -26.42
CA THR A 81 -1.06 -8.31 -27.05
C THR A 81 -0.97 -8.43 -28.57
N GLU A 82 -1.83 -7.71 -29.30
CA GLU A 82 -1.62 -7.44 -30.72
C GLU A 82 -0.77 -6.18 -30.91
N GLU A 83 0.23 -6.26 -31.77
CA GLU A 83 1.08 -5.13 -32.09
C GLU A 83 0.46 -4.32 -33.24
N LEU A 84 0.08 -3.08 -32.96
CA LEU A 84 -0.39 -2.09 -33.94
C LEU A 84 0.29 -0.75 -33.62
N SER A 85 0.72 -0.01 -34.63
CA SER A 85 1.22 1.35 -34.40
C SER A 85 0.18 2.21 -33.67
N PHE A 86 0.62 3.24 -32.95
CA PHE A 86 -0.31 4.19 -32.32
C PHE A 86 -1.27 4.80 -33.36
N LYS A 87 -0.73 5.12 -34.54
CA LYS A 87 -1.51 5.62 -35.68
C LYS A 87 -2.58 4.62 -36.13
N GLU A 88 -2.23 3.35 -36.34
CA GLU A 88 -3.20 2.33 -36.73
C GLU A 88 -4.27 2.11 -35.66
N CYS A 89 -3.90 2.15 -34.38
CA CYS A 89 -4.85 2.13 -33.28
C CYS A 89 -5.83 3.30 -33.37
N CYS A 90 -5.35 4.52 -33.63
CA CYS A 90 -6.21 5.69 -33.82
C CYS A 90 -7.16 5.50 -35.01
N GLU A 91 -6.64 5.12 -36.18
CA GLU A 91 -7.43 4.98 -37.40
C GLU A 91 -8.49 3.87 -37.29
N LYS A 92 -8.16 2.74 -36.61
CA LYS A 92 -9.07 1.60 -36.47
C LYS A 92 -10.05 1.73 -35.31
N LEU A 93 -9.63 2.30 -34.19
CA LEU A 93 -10.38 2.25 -32.92
C LEU A 93 -11.06 3.58 -32.59
N LEU A 94 -10.51 4.73 -33.00
CA LEU A 94 -11.09 6.05 -32.76
C LEU A 94 -12.05 6.47 -33.88
N THR A 95 -12.98 5.58 -34.22
CA THR A 95 -13.97 5.79 -35.30
C THR A 95 -15.19 6.59 -34.86
N LYS A 96 -15.34 6.82 -33.55
CA LYS A 96 -16.44 7.57 -32.96
C LYS A 96 -15.93 8.85 -32.36
N GLU A 97 -16.67 9.94 -32.55
CA GLU A 97 -16.43 11.16 -31.80
C GLU A 97 -16.62 10.89 -30.30
N LYS A 98 -15.62 11.25 -29.51
CA LYS A 98 -15.69 11.12 -28.06
C LYS A 98 -16.85 12.00 -27.56
N PRO A 99 -17.76 11.47 -26.73
CA PRO A 99 -18.82 12.30 -26.14
C PRO A 99 -18.20 13.46 -25.36
N LYS A 100 -18.73 14.67 -25.57
CA LYS A 100 -18.38 15.83 -24.76
C LYS A 100 -19.16 15.73 -23.45
N PHE A 101 -18.49 15.34 -22.38
CA PHE A 101 -19.06 15.40 -21.05
C PHE A 101 -19.04 16.84 -20.54
N GLU A 102 -20.13 17.27 -19.92
CA GLU A 102 -20.11 18.52 -19.16
C GLU A 102 -19.13 18.39 -17.99
N LEU A 103 -18.24 19.36 -17.85
CA LEU A 103 -17.38 19.43 -16.68
C LEU A 103 -18.25 19.63 -15.43
N PRO A 104 -17.88 19.03 -14.29
CA PRO A 104 -18.57 19.28 -13.04
C PRO A 104 -18.64 20.78 -12.75
N LYS A 105 -19.84 21.30 -12.46
CA LYS A 105 -20.01 22.70 -12.05
C LYS A 105 -19.29 22.93 -10.73
N SER A 106 -18.58 24.05 -10.63
CA SER A 106 -18.00 24.50 -9.36
C SER A 106 -19.07 24.56 -8.27
N LEU A 107 -18.68 24.21 -7.04
CA LEU A 107 -19.57 24.31 -5.90
C LEU A 107 -19.94 25.77 -5.65
N THR A 108 -21.21 26.01 -5.29
CA THR A 108 -21.61 27.32 -4.76
C THR A 108 -20.92 27.56 -3.42
N LYS A 109 -20.70 28.83 -3.05
CA LYS A 109 -20.09 29.20 -1.76
C LYS A 109 -20.76 28.50 -0.58
N ASN A 110 -22.10 28.55 -0.50
CA ASN A 110 -22.87 27.88 0.55
C ASN A 110 -22.61 26.35 0.62
N ARG A 111 -22.49 25.69 -0.54
CA ARG A 111 -22.22 24.25 -0.58
C ARG A 111 -20.79 23.93 -0.17
N SER A 112 -19.84 24.76 -0.59
CA SER A 112 -18.44 24.68 -0.17
C SER A 112 -18.30 24.85 1.35
N ASP A 113 -18.93 25.88 1.92
CA ASP A 113 -18.88 26.17 3.36
C ASP A 113 -19.48 25.02 4.18
N LYS A 114 -20.61 24.46 3.74
CA LYS A 114 -21.24 23.30 4.40
C LYS A 114 -20.35 22.05 4.37
N LEU A 115 -19.64 21.80 3.26
CA LEU A 115 -18.69 20.69 3.18
C LEU A 115 -17.49 20.95 4.08
N LEU A 116 -16.96 22.17 4.11
CA LEU A 116 -15.84 22.54 4.98
C LEU A 116 -16.16 22.32 6.46
N VAL A 117 -17.36 22.68 6.92
CA VAL A 117 -17.81 22.39 8.30
C VAL A 117 -17.78 20.89 8.58
N LYS A 118 -18.34 20.06 7.69
CA LYS A 118 -18.31 18.61 7.84
C LYS A 118 -16.90 18.02 7.87
N PHE A 119 -16.00 18.55 7.05
CA PHE A 119 -14.59 18.16 7.07
C PHE A 119 -13.93 18.47 8.41
N LYS A 120 -14.16 19.68 8.95
CA LYS A 120 -13.63 20.07 10.27
C LYS A 120 -14.19 19.19 11.39
N GLU A 121 -15.48 18.91 11.38
CA GLU A 121 -16.11 18.00 12.36
C GLU A 121 -15.50 16.59 12.30
N LYS A 122 -15.26 16.07 11.09
CA LYS A 122 -14.61 14.77 10.90
C LYS A 122 -13.17 14.77 11.39
N ILE A 123 -12.38 15.80 11.08
CA ILE A 123 -10.99 15.94 11.55
C ILE A 123 -10.96 15.98 13.08
N GLN A 124 -11.82 16.76 13.72
CA GLN A 124 -11.89 16.82 15.18
C GLN A 124 -12.21 15.44 15.78
N LYS A 125 -13.19 14.73 15.22
CA LYS A 125 -13.53 13.37 15.66
C LYS A 125 -12.35 12.41 15.50
N ASP A 126 -11.59 12.53 14.41
CA ASP A 126 -10.43 11.69 14.14
C ASP A 126 -9.26 12.01 15.09
N GLN A 127 -9.05 13.27 15.45
CA GLN A 127 -8.12 13.68 16.50
C GLN A 127 -8.51 13.07 17.86
N ASP A 128 -9.79 13.14 18.23
CA ASP A 128 -10.29 12.57 19.49
C ASP A 128 -10.15 11.05 19.52
N ASN A 129 -10.47 10.37 18.41
CA ASN A 129 -10.27 8.92 18.25
C ASN A 129 -8.80 8.54 18.37
N ALA A 130 -7.89 9.25 17.67
CA ALA A 130 -6.47 9.00 17.74
C ALA A 130 -5.94 9.09 19.18
N LYS A 131 -6.33 10.15 19.89
CA LYS A 131 -5.95 10.36 21.29
C LYS A 131 -6.48 9.25 22.20
N ARG A 132 -7.73 8.83 22.02
CA ARG A 132 -8.33 7.71 22.77
C ARG A 132 -7.52 6.43 22.57
N PHE A 133 -7.28 6.03 21.31
CA PHE A 133 -6.52 4.82 21.01
C PHE A 133 -5.07 4.87 21.47
N LEU A 134 -4.42 6.03 21.40
CA LEU A 134 -3.08 6.21 21.96
C LEU A 134 -3.06 5.97 23.47
N ASN A 135 -4.03 6.53 24.20
CA ASN A 135 -4.13 6.31 25.65
C ASN A 135 -4.37 4.83 25.98
N ASP A 136 -5.27 4.16 25.25
CA ASP A 136 -5.55 2.74 25.44
C ASP A 136 -4.31 1.88 25.14
N ALA A 137 -3.59 2.20 24.05
CA ALA A 137 -2.35 1.52 23.67
C ALA A 137 -1.23 1.71 24.70
N LEU A 138 -1.07 2.93 25.23
CA LEU A 138 -0.08 3.25 26.28
C LEU A 138 -0.42 2.53 27.59
N ALA A 139 -1.70 2.45 27.96
CA ALA A 139 -2.14 1.70 29.12
C ALA A 139 -1.85 0.20 28.97
N LEU A 140 -2.16 -0.39 27.81
CA LEU A 140 -1.83 -1.78 27.53
C LEU A 140 -0.31 -2.00 27.54
N LYS A 141 0.47 -1.11 26.90
CA LYS A 141 1.94 -1.15 26.92
C LYS A 141 2.46 -1.24 28.35
N GLN A 142 1.98 -0.39 29.25
CA GLN A 142 2.43 -0.38 30.65
C GLN A 142 2.11 -1.71 31.36
N ILE A 143 0.94 -2.30 31.11
CA ILE A 143 0.58 -3.62 31.66
C ILE A 143 1.55 -4.69 31.15
N LEU A 144 1.80 -4.73 29.84
CA LEU A 144 2.68 -5.75 29.24
C LEU A 144 4.14 -5.57 29.67
N GLU A 145 4.63 -4.34 29.77
CA GLU A 145 5.97 -4.01 30.26
C GLU A 145 6.19 -4.46 31.71
N ASN A 146 5.18 -4.26 32.57
CA ASN A 146 5.20 -4.76 33.95
C ASN A 146 5.23 -6.29 34.05
N ILE A 147 4.67 -6.98 33.06
CA ILE A 147 4.69 -8.45 32.98
C ILE A 147 6.05 -8.93 32.49
N LEU A 148 6.57 -8.31 31.43
CA LEU A 148 7.85 -8.68 30.80
C LEU A 148 9.07 -8.36 31.67
N SER A 149 8.94 -7.44 32.63
CA SER A 149 9.99 -7.13 33.61
C SER A 149 10.10 -8.15 34.76
N LYS A 150 9.27 -9.20 34.78
CA LYS A 150 9.37 -10.28 35.78
C LYS A 150 10.36 -11.34 35.32
N ASP A 151 11.28 -11.72 36.20
CA ASP A 151 12.30 -12.76 35.94
C ASP A 151 11.76 -14.20 36.10
N PHE A 152 10.45 -14.37 36.27
CA PHE A 152 9.80 -15.66 36.46
C PHE A 152 8.48 -15.76 35.70
N LEU A 153 8.07 -16.99 35.37
CA LEU A 153 6.82 -17.25 34.68
C LEU A 153 5.62 -16.98 35.59
N LEU A 154 4.68 -16.16 35.13
CA LEU A 154 3.46 -15.84 35.87
C LEU A 154 2.44 -17.00 35.81
N PRO A 155 1.53 -17.11 36.80
CA PRO A 155 0.49 -18.13 36.80
C PRO A 155 -0.37 -18.09 35.53
N LEU A 156 -0.73 -19.26 35.00
CA LEU A 156 -1.50 -19.39 33.77
C LEU A 156 -2.81 -18.58 33.81
N GLU A 157 -3.58 -18.64 34.90
CA GLU A 157 -4.84 -17.90 35.03
C GLU A 157 -4.66 -16.38 34.89
N PHE A 158 -3.53 -15.85 35.38
CA PHE A 158 -3.20 -14.44 35.22
C PHE A 158 -2.84 -14.13 33.76
N LEU A 159 -2.01 -14.96 33.13
CA LEU A 159 -1.62 -14.80 31.73
C LEU A 159 -2.84 -14.87 30.78
N GLU A 160 -3.80 -15.75 31.04
CA GLU A 160 -5.05 -15.84 30.26
C GLU A 160 -5.89 -14.57 30.36
N LYS A 161 -5.97 -13.93 31.53
CA LYS A 161 -6.67 -12.63 31.69
C LYS A 161 -5.98 -11.53 30.89
N VAL A 162 -4.64 -11.51 30.87
CA VAL A 162 -3.87 -10.55 30.07
C VAL A 162 -4.08 -10.80 28.58
N TYR A 163 -4.07 -12.07 28.16
CA TYR A 163 -4.37 -12.45 26.79
C TYR A 163 -5.76 -11.98 26.37
N GLN A 164 -6.78 -12.15 27.21
CA GLN A 164 -8.12 -11.64 26.94
C GLN A 164 -8.16 -10.11 26.82
N ASN A 165 -7.38 -9.38 27.61
CA ASN A 165 -7.29 -7.92 27.47
C ASN A 165 -6.67 -7.50 26.13
N ILE A 166 -5.66 -8.24 25.65
CA ILE A 166 -5.10 -8.05 24.31
C ILE A 166 -6.17 -8.30 23.24
N GLU A 167 -6.95 -9.37 23.37
CA GLU A 167 -8.02 -9.69 22.41
C GLU A 167 -9.13 -8.62 22.41
N ASN A 168 -9.49 -8.07 23.57
CA ASN A 168 -10.44 -6.97 23.66
C ASN A 168 -9.89 -5.70 22.99
N PHE A 169 -8.60 -5.39 23.18
CA PHE A 169 -7.96 -4.28 22.48
C PHE A 169 -7.92 -4.52 20.97
N ASN A 170 -7.57 -5.72 20.51
CA ASN A 170 -7.63 -6.12 19.11
C ASN A 170 -9.04 -5.90 18.52
N HIS A 171 -10.09 -6.33 19.23
CA HIS A 171 -11.46 -6.15 18.79
C HIS A 171 -11.82 -4.67 18.60
N ASN A 172 -11.39 -3.80 19.52
CA ASN A 172 -11.60 -2.35 19.39
C ASN A 172 -10.86 -1.75 18.19
N LEU A 173 -9.66 -2.25 17.89
CA LEU A 173 -8.91 -1.81 16.70
C LEU A 173 -9.56 -2.30 15.40
N ASP A 174 -10.01 -3.55 15.36
CA ASP A 174 -10.55 -4.19 14.16
C ASP A 174 -11.94 -3.67 13.78
N THR A 175 -12.67 -3.07 14.73
CA THR A 175 -14.04 -2.56 14.52
C THR A 175 -14.14 -1.04 14.31
N ASP A 176 -13.05 -0.30 14.54
CA ASP A 176 -13.05 1.16 14.40
C ASP A 176 -12.54 1.61 13.02
N GLU A 177 -13.40 2.30 12.27
CA GLU A 177 -13.12 2.84 10.92
C GLU A 177 -11.89 3.76 10.90
N PHE A 178 -11.66 4.54 11.98
CA PHE A 178 -10.49 5.42 12.05
C PHE A 178 -9.19 4.62 12.07
N ILE A 179 -9.20 3.43 12.69
CA ILE A 179 -8.02 2.57 12.82
C ILE A 179 -7.81 1.70 11.58
N GLN A 180 -8.89 1.19 10.99
CA GLN A 180 -8.86 0.33 9.79
C GLN A 180 -8.62 1.10 8.48
N ASP A 181 -7.93 2.25 8.55
CA ASP A 181 -7.55 2.98 7.36
C ASP A 181 -6.33 2.36 6.66
N GLU A 182 -6.10 2.75 5.41
CA GLU A 182 -4.97 2.23 4.63
C GLU A 182 -3.61 2.67 5.19
N VAL A 183 -3.57 3.72 6.04
CA VAL A 183 -2.33 4.24 6.64
C VAL A 183 -1.74 3.26 7.65
N LEU A 184 -2.57 2.66 8.51
CA LEU A 184 -2.11 1.74 9.56
C LEU A 184 -2.04 0.28 9.10
N ARG A 185 -2.41 -0.02 7.86
CA ARG A 185 -2.42 -1.39 7.32
C ARG A 185 -1.08 -2.11 7.45
N GLY A 186 0.02 -1.37 7.25
CA GLY A 186 1.38 -1.91 7.43
C GLY A 186 1.65 -2.35 8.88
N ALA A 187 1.12 -1.63 9.87
CA ALA A 187 1.22 -2.02 11.28
C ALA A 187 0.45 -3.30 11.58
N PHE A 188 -0.74 -3.49 11.01
CA PHE A 188 -1.50 -4.73 11.17
C PHE A 188 -0.84 -5.93 10.48
N ALA A 189 -0.25 -5.72 9.29
CA ALA A 189 0.55 -6.76 8.64
C ALA A 189 1.75 -7.16 9.52
N TYR A 190 2.41 -6.17 10.15
CA TYR A 190 3.50 -6.43 11.08
C TYR A 190 3.04 -7.21 12.33
N ARG A 191 1.85 -6.91 12.87
CA ARG A 191 1.20 -7.73 13.95
C ARG A 191 1.14 -9.19 13.52
N GLY A 192 0.55 -9.45 12.36
CA GLY A 192 0.38 -10.80 11.83
C GLY A 192 1.71 -11.54 11.67
N LYS A 193 2.75 -10.85 11.21
CA LYS A 193 4.11 -11.41 11.09
C LYS A 193 4.69 -11.79 12.45
N MET A 194 4.61 -10.90 13.45
CA MET A 194 5.09 -11.16 14.82
C MET A 194 4.37 -12.35 15.46
N ILE A 195 3.04 -12.43 15.34
CA ILE A 195 2.27 -13.56 15.89
C ILE A 195 2.56 -14.86 15.13
N ALA A 196 2.71 -14.81 13.80
CA ALA A 196 3.11 -15.99 13.03
C ALA A 196 4.47 -16.55 13.44
N ASP A 197 5.43 -15.68 13.79
CA ASP A 197 6.74 -16.10 14.31
C ASP A 197 6.60 -16.86 15.64
N VAL A 198 5.72 -16.44 16.53
CA VAL A 198 5.42 -17.18 17.79
C VAL A 198 4.79 -18.54 17.49
N LEU A 199 3.82 -18.60 16.58
CA LEU A 199 3.14 -19.86 16.23
C LEU A 199 4.10 -20.91 15.64
N ARG A 200 5.12 -20.48 14.89
CA ARG A 200 6.17 -21.36 14.33
C ARG A 200 7.04 -22.02 15.38
N LEU A 201 7.07 -21.52 16.61
CA LEU A 201 7.85 -22.13 17.70
C LEU A 201 7.20 -23.40 18.25
N HIS A 202 5.94 -23.69 17.88
CA HIS A 202 5.21 -24.90 18.30
C HIS A 202 5.22 -25.16 19.82
N ILE A 203 5.17 -24.09 20.62
CA ILE A 203 5.21 -24.15 22.09
C ILE A 203 3.97 -24.90 22.60
N GLN A 204 4.19 -26.01 23.30
CA GLN A 204 3.11 -26.87 23.82
C GLN A 204 2.56 -26.39 25.17
N ASP A 205 3.44 -25.86 26.03
CA ASP A 205 3.03 -25.31 27.32
C ASP A 205 2.27 -24.00 27.14
N LYS A 206 1.02 -23.96 27.63
CA LYS A 206 0.12 -22.83 27.40
C LYS A 206 0.62 -21.54 28.03
N ALA A 207 1.21 -21.61 29.23
CA ALA A 207 1.73 -20.44 29.91
C ALA A 207 2.92 -19.85 29.13
N SER A 208 3.85 -20.71 28.71
CA SER A 208 4.99 -20.33 27.87
C SER A 208 4.56 -19.76 26.52
N PHE A 209 3.52 -20.32 25.89
CA PHE A 209 2.96 -19.81 24.65
C PHE A 209 2.40 -18.40 24.84
N ILE A 210 1.56 -18.18 25.86
CA ILE A 210 0.98 -16.86 26.13
C ILE A 210 2.07 -15.84 26.47
N SER A 211 3.09 -16.22 27.22
CA SER A 211 4.24 -15.34 27.50
C SER A 211 5.00 -14.95 26.22
N ALA A 212 5.22 -15.89 25.30
CA ALA A 212 5.83 -15.59 24.00
C ALA A 212 4.94 -14.68 23.14
N TYR A 213 3.62 -14.92 23.15
CA TYR A 213 2.64 -14.07 22.48
C TYR A 213 2.65 -12.65 23.03
N ILE A 214 2.62 -12.48 24.36
CA ILE A 214 2.69 -11.17 25.02
C ILE A 214 3.96 -10.42 24.62
N LYS A 215 5.12 -11.09 24.57
CA LYS A 215 6.37 -10.47 24.14
C LYS A 215 6.29 -9.96 22.70
N ALA A 216 5.86 -10.82 21.77
CA ALA A 216 5.71 -10.43 20.36
C ALA A 216 4.68 -9.31 20.18
N TYR A 217 3.58 -9.37 20.94
CA TYR A 217 2.55 -8.35 20.91
C TYR A 217 3.03 -7.01 21.48
N TYR A 218 3.84 -7.02 22.55
CA TYR A 218 4.46 -5.81 23.10
C TYR A 218 5.39 -5.14 22.08
N GLU A 219 6.24 -5.90 21.41
CA GLU A 219 7.11 -5.38 20.34
C GLU A 219 6.29 -4.77 19.19
N TRP A 220 5.21 -5.42 18.78
CA TRP A 220 4.27 -4.84 17.82
C TRP A 220 3.59 -3.56 18.36
N LEU A 221 3.18 -3.55 19.63
CA LEU A 221 2.45 -2.44 20.24
C LEU A 221 3.31 -1.17 20.28
N LEU A 222 4.62 -1.29 20.52
CA LEU A 222 5.55 -0.16 20.42
C LEU A 222 5.57 0.45 19.01
N TYR A 223 5.66 -0.40 17.99
CA TYR A 223 5.60 0.03 16.59
C TYR A 223 4.26 0.67 16.25
N PHE A 224 3.15 0.07 16.70
CA PHE A 224 1.81 0.59 16.49
C PHE A 224 1.63 1.98 17.12
N ILE A 225 2.09 2.19 18.36
CA ILE A 225 2.05 3.48 19.03
C ILE A 225 2.80 4.53 18.22
N GLU A 226 4.03 4.26 17.79
CA GLU A 226 4.83 5.19 16.97
C GLU A 226 4.08 5.62 15.69
N LYS A 227 3.45 4.67 14.99
CA LYS A 227 2.69 4.96 13.76
C LYS A 227 1.40 5.72 14.05
N LEU A 228 0.71 5.41 15.14
CA LEU A 228 -0.48 6.12 15.55
C LEU A 228 -0.16 7.56 16.00
N GLU A 229 0.97 7.79 16.68
CA GLU A 229 1.48 9.12 17.02
C GLU A 229 1.79 9.93 15.76
N GLN A 230 2.49 9.36 14.78
CA GLN A 230 2.76 10.03 13.50
C GLN A 230 1.47 10.45 12.77
N LYS A 231 0.46 9.57 12.80
CA LYS A 231 -0.87 9.87 12.24
C LYS A 231 -1.56 10.99 13.01
N TYR A 232 -1.54 10.94 14.34
CA TYR A 232 -2.13 11.98 15.20
C TYR A 232 -1.48 13.35 14.97
N GLU A 233 -0.15 13.43 14.95
CA GLU A 233 0.58 14.67 14.66
C GLU A 233 0.27 15.23 13.27
N SER A 234 -0.01 14.36 12.30
CA SER A 234 -0.44 14.79 10.96
C SER A 234 -1.84 15.39 10.97
N LEU A 235 -2.76 14.85 11.78
CA LEU A 235 -4.11 15.39 11.95
C LEU A 235 -4.15 16.74 12.66
N LEU A 236 -3.17 17.03 13.53
CA LEU A 236 -3.07 18.33 14.23
C LEU A 236 -2.62 19.48 13.32
N LYS A 237 -2.05 19.17 12.14
CA LYS A 237 -1.59 20.17 11.17
C LYS A 237 -2.70 20.66 10.23
N VAL A 238 -3.86 20.01 10.24
CA VAL A 238 -5.00 20.29 9.35
C VAL A 238 -6.03 21.15 10.08
#